data_AF-A0A1B6JBD8-F1
#
_entry.id   AF-A0A1B6JBD8-F1
#
_cell.length_a   1.000
_cell.length_b   1.000
_cell.length_c   1.000
_cell.angle_alpha   90.00
_cell.angle_beta   90.00
_cell.angle_gamma   90.00
#
_symmetry.space_group_name_H-M   'P 1'
#
loop_
_entity.id
_entity.type
_entity.pdbx_description
1 polymer ?
#
loop_
_entity_poly.entity_id
_entity_poly.type
_entity_poly.pdbx_seq_one_letter_code
_entity_poly.pdbx_strand_id
1 'polypeptide(L)'
;MSGKCGKCNLDIPASEIIAKCVECSAIFHPGCTRFGTGQAITKSKMKSWKCDNCKSDSASVKSNEDSINLESIMDAISSLKNEINANTNRQLNEAASSLKKLFTEELGKINKKLDDLEKSHNDICVR
;
A
#
# COMPACT_ATOMS: atom_id res chain seq x y z
N MET A 1 -22.18 -20.60 -27.20
CA MET A 1 -22.55 -20.93 -25.81
C MET A 1 -22.41 -19.65 -25.01
N SER A 2 -23.50 -19.10 -24.47
CA SER A 2 -23.46 -18.03 -23.48
C SER A 2 -23.26 -18.67 -22.10
N GLY A 3 -22.51 -18.01 -21.22
CA GLY A 3 -22.35 -18.46 -19.84
C GLY A 3 -21.52 -17.48 -19.03
N LYS A 4 -21.42 -17.72 -17.72
CA LYS A 4 -20.72 -16.83 -16.79
C LYS A 4 -19.22 -17.12 -16.75
N CYS A 5 -18.44 -16.05 -16.74
CA CYS A 5 -17.00 -16.13 -16.58
C CYS A 5 -16.64 -16.65 -15.19
N GLY A 6 -15.81 -17.69 -15.11
CA GLY A 6 -15.38 -18.30 -13.84
C GLY A 6 -14.49 -17.41 -12.96
N LYS A 7 -14.13 -16.18 -13.42
CA LYS A 7 -13.30 -15.24 -12.66
C LYS A 7 -14.07 -13.99 -12.22
N CYS A 8 -14.73 -13.30 -13.13
CA CYS A 8 -15.46 -12.06 -12.83
C CYS A 8 -16.96 -12.27 -12.66
N ASN A 9 -17.48 -13.48 -12.91
CA ASN A 9 -18.89 -13.85 -12.82
C ASN A 9 -19.84 -13.04 -13.74
N LEU A 10 -19.29 -12.28 -14.68
CA LEU A 10 -20.04 -11.58 -15.72
C LEU A 10 -20.36 -12.52 -16.89
N ASP A 11 -21.45 -12.25 -17.59
CA ASP A 11 -21.84 -13.00 -18.77
C ASP A 11 -20.83 -12.83 -19.91
N ILE A 12 -20.52 -13.92 -20.59
CA ILE A 12 -19.70 -13.94 -21.80
C ILE A 12 -20.64 -13.93 -23.01
N PRO A 13 -20.60 -12.89 -23.86
CA PRO A 13 -21.42 -12.82 -25.06
C PRO A 13 -21.04 -13.94 -26.04
N ALA A 14 -22.04 -14.49 -26.73
CA ALA A 14 -21.87 -15.64 -27.61
C ALA A 14 -20.92 -15.41 -28.81
N SER A 15 -20.65 -14.15 -29.15
CA SER A 15 -19.77 -13.72 -30.23
C SER A 15 -18.31 -13.53 -29.80
N GLU A 16 -18.00 -13.61 -28.50
CA GLU A 16 -16.65 -13.40 -27.99
C GLU A 16 -15.82 -14.69 -28.03
N ILE A 17 -14.51 -14.55 -28.20
CA ILE A 17 -13.56 -15.66 -28.08
C ILE A 17 -13.58 -16.14 -26.63
N ILE A 18 -13.81 -17.43 -26.40
CA ILE A 18 -13.90 -17.98 -25.03
C ILE A 18 -12.65 -18.80 -24.72
N ALA A 19 -12.03 -18.55 -23.57
CA ALA A 19 -11.01 -19.44 -23.01
C ALA A 19 -11.71 -20.48 -22.12
N LYS A 20 -11.61 -21.77 -22.49
CA LYS A 20 -12.19 -22.87 -21.70
C LYS A 20 -11.07 -23.68 -21.05
N CYS A 21 -11.14 -23.86 -19.73
CA CYS A 21 -10.19 -24.68 -18.99
C CYS A 21 -10.39 -26.16 -19.37
N VAL A 22 -9.31 -26.87 -19.69
CA VAL A 22 -9.37 -28.30 -20.05
C VAL A 22 -9.73 -29.21 -18.86
N GLU A 23 -9.46 -28.78 -17.63
CA GLU A 23 -9.72 -29.58 -16.42
C GLU A 23 -11.11 -29.32 -15.83
N CYS A 24 -11.34 -28.10 -15.33
CA CYS A 24 -12.61 -27.78 -14.68
C CYS A 24 -13.73 -27.39 -15.65
N SER A 25 -13.45 -27.35 -16.96
CA SER A 25 -14.40 -26.93 -18.01
C SER A 25 -15.01 -25.52 -17.85
N ALA A 26 -14.54 -24.73 -16.88
CA ALA A 26 -14.97 -23.35 -16.69
C ALA A 26 -14.55 -22.47 -17.89
N ILE A 27 -15.40 -21.49 -18.19
CA ILE A 27 -15.22 -20.53 -19.29
C ILE A 27 -14.82 -19.17 -18.76
N PHE A 28 -14.01 -18.44 -19.52
CA PHE A 28 -13.46 -17.16 -19.10
C PHE A 28 -13.35 -16.19 -20.28
N HIS A 29 -13.52 -14.89 -20.01
CA HIS A 29 -13.14 -13.85 -20.97
C HIS A 29 -11.62 -13.92 -21.22
N PRO A 30 -11.15 -13.72 -22.45
CA PRO A 30 -9.72 -13.69 -22.75
C PRO A 30 -8.97 -12.67 -21.88
N GLY A 31 -9.56 -11.50 -21.64
CA GLY A 31 -9.00 -10.45 -20.78
C GLY A 31 -9.03 -10.77 -19.28
N CYS A 32 -9.95 -11.63 -18.82
CA CYS A 32 -9.95 -12.12 -17.44
C CYS A 32 -8.85 -13.17 -17.20
N THR A 33 -8.36 -13.79 -18.26
CA THR A 33 -7.25 -14.74 -18.21
C THR A 33 -5.93 -14.06 -18.53
N ARG A 34 -4.81 -14.60 -18.04
CA ARG A 34 -3.46 -14.20 -18.52
C ARG A 34 -3.15 -14.73 -19.93
N PHE A 35 -4.15 -15.22 -20.65
CA PHE A 35 -4.02 -15.85 -21.96
C PHE A 35 -3.87 -14.83 -23.09
N GLY A 36 -4.22 -13.55 -22.86
CA GLY A 36 -4.33 -12.52 -23.91
C GLY A 36 -3.23 -11.45 -23.96
N THR A 37 -2.27 -11.40 -23.02
CA THR A 37 -1.36 -10.25 -22.87
C THR A 37 0.02 -10.38 -23.54
N GLY A 38 0.18 -11.16 -24.62
CA GLY A 38 1.46 -11.08 -25.35
C GLY A 38 1.86 -12.18 -26.33
N GLN A 39 1.03 -13.19 -26.61
CA GLN A 39 1.37 -14.22 -27.61
C GLN A 39 0.21 -14.47 -28.56
N ALA A 40 0.52 -14.53 -29.86
CA ALA A 40 -0.43 -14.90 -30.91
C ALA A 40 -1.13 -16.22 -30.54
N ILE A 41 -2.44 -16.14 -30.42
CA ILE A 41 -3.29 -17.25 -29.97
C ILE A 41 -3.40 -18.25 -31.11
N THR A 42 -2.72 -19.40 -31.00
CA THR A 42 -2.96 -20.52 -31.90
C THR A 42 -4.06 -21.40 -31.33
N LYS A 43 -4.94 -21.93 -32.20
CA LYS A 43 -6.02 -22.88 -31.81
C LYS A 43 -5.47 -24.06 -30.98
N SER A 44 -4.21 -24.43 -31.20
CA SER A 44 -3.50 -25.49 -30.47
C SER A 44 -3.25 -25.13 -29.00
N LYS A 45 -2.85 -23.88 -28.69
CA LYS A 45 -2.64 -23.43 -27.31
C LYS A 45 -3.94 -23.30 -26.50
N MET A 46 -5.07 -23.09 -27.18
CA MET A 46 -6.39 -23.08 -26.53
C MET A 46 -6.81 -24.48 -26.03
N LYS A 47 -6.41 -25.56 -26.71
CA LYS A 47 -6.82 -26.92 -26.35
C LYS A 47 -6.18 -27.45 -25.07
N SER A 48 -5.00 -26.95 -24.71
CA SER A 48 -4.26 -27.37 -23.51
C SER A 48 -4.28 -26.32 -22.39
N TRP A 49 -5.09 -25.28 -22.53
CA TRP A 49 -5.12 -24.19 -21.55
C TRP A 49 -5.82 -24.63 -20.25
N LYS A 50 -5.19 -24.28 -19.12
CA LYS A 50 -5.71 -24.49 -17.76
C LYS A 50 -5.88 -23.12 -17.07
N CYS A 51 -6.93 -22.97 -16.26
CA CYS A 51 -7.11 -21.79 -15.43
C CYS A 51 -6.09 -21.78 -14.28
N ASP A 52 -5.93 -20.64 -13.61
CA ASP A 52 -4.90 -20.47 -12.58
C ASP A 52 -5.08 -21.46 -11.41
N ASN A 53 -6.32 -21.76 -11.00
CA ASN A 53 -6.61 -22.77 -9.97
C ASN A 53 -6.20 -24.20 -10.38
N CYS A 54 -6.42 -24.57 -11.65
CA CYS A 54 -6.07 -25.89 -12.18
C CYS A 54 -4.57 -26.03 -12.51
N LYS A 55 -3.89 -24.90 -12.78
CA LYS A 55 -2.44 -24.88 -12.99
C LYS A 55 -1.66 -25.21 -11.72
N SER A 56 -2.11 -24.72 -10.57
CA SER A 56 -1.47 -24.98 -9.27
C SER A 56 -1.47 -26.46 -8.90
N ASP A 57 -2.52 -27.20 -9.26
CA ASP A 57 -2.62 -28.63 -8.95
C ASP A 57 -1.73 -29.52 -9.84
N SER A 58 -1.36 -29.03 -11.03
CA SER A 58 -0.49 -29.76 -11.97
C SER A 58 1.01 -29.45 -11.80
N ALA A 59 1.38 -28.53 -10.91
CA ALA A 59 2.75 -28.05 -10.72
C ALA A 59 3.45 -28.69 -9.50
N SER A 60 2.94 -29.81 -8.99
CA SER A 60 3.73 -30.67 -8.11
C SER A 60 4.80 -31.38 -8.95
N VAL A 61 5.97 -30.74 -9.10
CA VAL A 61 7.32 -31.28 -9.40
C VAL A 61 8.08 -30.24 -10.23
N LYS A 62 9.10 -29.65 -9.59
CA LYS A 62 10.12 -28.70 -10.09
C LYS A 62 9.71 -27.22 -10.16
N SER A 63 9.72 -26.57 -8.99
CA SER A 63 10.24 -25.21 -8.88
C SER A 63 11.46 -25.25 -7.99
N ASN A 64 12.63 -24.86 -8.53
CA ASN A 64 13.73 -24.39 -7.71
C ASN A 64 13.16 -23.34 -6.76
N GLU A 65 13.28 -23.59 -5.47
CA GLU A 65 12.82 -22.69 -4.42
C GLU A 65 13.67 -21.42 -4.42
N ASP A 66 13.27 -20.41 -5.17
CA ASP A 66 13.19 -19.06 -4.59
C ASP A 66 11.92 -19.04 -3.75
N SER A 67 11.92 -19.82 -2.66
CA SER A 67 10.87 -19.71 -1.66
C SER A 67 11.01 -18.31 -1.07
N ILE A 68 10.01 -17.47 -1.33
CA ILE A 68 9.89 -16.19 -0.65
C ILE A 68 9.86 -16.53 0.84
N ASN A 69 10.98 -16.33 1.52
CA ASN A 69 11.12 -16.65 2.92
C ASN A 69 10.25 -15.68 3.70
N LEU A 70 9.06 -16.13 4.08
CA LEU A 70 8.05 -15.35 4.80
C LEU A 70 8.64 -14.75 6.08
N GLU A 71 9.57 -15.45 6.72
CA GLU A 71 10.33 -14.99 7.89
C GLU A 71 11.11 -13.70 7.56
N SER A 72 11.84 -13.69 6.44
CA SER A 72 12.63 -12.53 6.01
C SER A 72 11.76 -11.32 5.68
N ILE A 73 10.55 -11.55 5.15
CA ILE A 73 9.57 -10.48 4.93
C ILE A 73 9.06 -9.95 6.27
N MET A 74 8.74 -10.83 7.22
CA MET A 74 8.28 -10.44 8.55
C MET A 74 9.35 -9.66 9.34
N ASP A 75 10.62 -10.05 9.19
CA ASP A 75 11.76 -9.34 9.78
C ASP A 75 11.94 -7.94 9.16
N ALA A 76 11.81 -7.84 7.83
CA ALA A 76 11.86 -6.56 7.13
C ALA A 76 10.70 -5.63 7.55
N ILE A 77 9.48 -6.16 7.68
CA ILE A 77 8.32 -5.42 8.16
C ILE A 77 8.52 -4.95 9.61
N SER A 78 9.07 -5.81 10.47
CA SER A 78 9.34 -5.48 11.87
C SER A 78 10.41 -4.40 11.99
N SER A 79 11.45 -4.48 11.16
CA SER A 79 12.51 -3.45 11.08
C SER A 79 11.93 -2.11 10.62
N LEU A 80 11.12 -2.12 9.55
CA LEU A 80 10.46 -0.91 9.05
C LEU A 80 9.53 -0.29 10.11
N LYS A 81 8.77 -1.11 10.84
CA LYS A 81 7.92 -0.64 11.94
C LYS A 81 8.74 0.06 13.03
N ASN A 82 9.89 -0.50 13.40
CA ASN A 82 10.76 0.09 14.41
C ASN A 82 11.37 1.41 13.94
N GLU A 83 11.82 1.48 12.68
CA GLU A 83 12.36 2.70 12.08
C GLU A 83 11.31 3.81 11.99
N ILE A 84 10.07 3.48 11.58
CA ILE A 84 8.96 4.42 11.55
C ILE A 84 8.71 4.97 12.96
N ASN A 85 8.60 4.09 13.96
CA ASN A 85 8.36 4.51 15.34
C ASN A 85 9.49 5.41 15.87
N ALA A 86 10.75 5.05 15.61
CA ALA A 86 11.90 5.84 16.03
C ALA A 86 11.91 7.23 15.36
N ASN A 87 11.65 7.28 14.05
CA ASN A 87 11.61 8.53 13.30
C ASN A 87 10.45 9.43 13.74
N THR A 88 9.24 8.87 13.91
CA THR A 88 8.08 9.61 14.41
C THR A 88 8.32 10.19 15.80
N ASN A 89 8.88 9.41 16.72
CA ASN A 89 9.22 9.89 18.07
C ASN A 89 10.26 11.01 18.02
N ARG A 90 11.28 10.88 17.15
CA ARG A 90 12.29 11.93 16.98
C ARG A 90 11.67 13.24 16.49
N GLN A 91 10.84 13.18 15.44
CA GLN A 91 10.18 14.37 14.90
C GLN A 91 9.22 15.01 15.91
N LEU A 92 8.48 14.21 16.68
CA LEU A 92 7.62 14.71 17.76
C LEU A 92 8.43 15.44 18.83
N ASN A 93 9.58 14.89 19.24
CA ASN A 93 10.45 15.53 20.23
C ASN A 93 11.08 16.83 19.72
N GLU A 94 11.49 16.87 18.45
CA GLU A 94 12.01 18.07 17.79
C GLU A 94 10.92 19.16 17.70
N ALA A 95 9.70 18.78 17.34
CA ALA A 95 8.55 19.69 17.30
C ALA A 95 8.17 20.21 18.70
N ALA A 96 8.11 19.34 19.70
CA ALA A 96 7.83 19.71 21.10
C ALA A 96 8.88 20.68 21.65
N SER A 97 10.16 20.44 21.35
CA SER A 97 11.27 21.32 21.75
C SER A 97 11.16 22.70 21.09
N SER A 98 10.82 22.72 19.79
CA SER A 98 10.63 23.96 19.03
C SER A 98 9.44 24.77 19.57
N LEU A 99 8.31 24.10 19.86
CA LEU A 99 7.15 24.71 20.50
C LEU A 99 7.51 25.29 21.87
N LYS A 100 8.22 24.53 22.71
CA LYS A 100 8.66 25.01 24.03
C LYS A 100 9.52 26.26 23.92
N LYS A 101 10.43 26.30 22.94
CA LYS A 101 11.27 27.47 22.68
C LYS A 101 10.43 28.69 22.30
N LEU A 102 9.50 28.54 21.35
CA LEU A 102 8.59 29.62 20.94
C LEU A 102 7.76 30.14 22.12
N PHE A 103 7.18 29.25 22.95
CA PHE A 103 6.45 29.67 24.14
C PHE A 103 7.32 30.45 25.12
N THR A 104 8.55 29.99 25.36
CA THR A 104 9.48 30.67 26.28
C THR A 104 9.87 32.04 25.76
N GLU A 105 10.13 32.17 24.46
CA GLU A 105 10.45 33.44 23.80
C GLU A 105 9.30 34.43 23.87
N GLU A 106 8.07 33.99 23.56
CA GLU A 106 6.89 34.87 23.62
C GLU A 106 6.55 35.29 25.06
N LEU A 107 6.63 34.38 26.04
CA LEU A 107 6.47 34.73 27.44
C LEU A 107 7.54 35.73 27.91
N GLY A 108 8.78 35.58 27.46
CA GLY A 108 9.85 36.53 27.74
C GLY A 108 9.56 37.93 27.18
N LYS A 109 9.03 38.02 25.96
CA LYS A 109 8.62 39.29 25.36
C LYS A 109 7.46 39.95 26.11
N ILE A 110 6.49 39.15 26.56
CA ILE A 110 5.35 39.64 27.36
C ILE A 110 5.83 40.20 28.70
N ASN A 111 6.68 39.47 29.42
CA ASN A 111 7.23 39.93 30.70
C ASN A 111 8.00 41.24 30.54
N LYS A 112 8.85 41.36 29.51
CA LYS A 112 9.59 42.60 29.25
C LYS A 112 8.64 43.79 29.01
N LYS A 113 7.57 43.58 28.23
CA LYS A 113 6.56 44.63 28.01
C LYS A 113 5.83 45.02 29.30
N LEU A 114 5.57 44.06 30.18
CA LEU A 114 4.95 44.32 31.48
C LEU A 114 5.87 45.20 32.33
N ASP A 115 7.17 44.86 32.43
CA ASP A 115 8.16 45.65 33.17
C ASP A 115 8.28 47.09 32.63
N ASP A 116 8.27 47.25 31.30
CA ASP A 116 8.35 48.56 30.65
C ASP A 116 7.09 49.42 30.94
N LEU A 117 5.92 48.79 31.00
CA LEU A 117 4.65 49.46 31.35
C LEU A 117 4.61 49.85 32.82
N GLU A 118 5.07 48.99 33.73
CA GLU A 118 5.13 49.30 35.17
C GLU A 118 6.06 50.49 35.46
N LYS A 119 7.23 50.55 34.81
CA LYS A 119 8.14 51.70 34.90
C LYS A 119 7.47 52.97 34.40
N SER A 120 6.86 52.91 33.22
CA SER A 120 6.18 54.06 32.62
C SER A 120 5.03 54.57 33.50
N HIS A 121 4.26 53.67 34.12
CA HIS A 121 3.20 54.03 35.05
C HIS A 121 3.74 54.71 36.31
N ASN A 122 4.81 54.17 36.91
CA ASN A 122 5.44 54.77 38.09
C ASN A 122 6.01 56.17 37.80
N ASP A 123 6.64 56.36 36.63
CA ASP A 123 7.17 57.66 36.21
C ASP A 123 6.07 58.72 36.02
N ILE A 124 4.86 58.29 35.63
CA ILE A 124 3.69 59.17 35.50
C ILE A 124 3.08 59.50 36.88
N CYS A 125 2.95 58.51 37.77
CA CYS A 125 2.30 58.69 39.07
C CYS A 125 3.14 59.47 40.11
N VAL A 126 4.44 59.61 39.90
CA VAL A 126 5.36 60.31 40.82
C VAL A 126 5.61 61.78 40.40
N ARG A 127 5.05 62.23 39.26
CA ARG A 127 5.05 63.64 38.80
C ARG A 127 3.79 64.37 39.21
#